data_AF-A0A8T7LKV3-F1
#
_entry.id   AF-A0A8T7LKV3-F1
#
_cell.length_a   1.000
_cell.length_b   1.000
_cell.length_c   1.000
_cell.angle_alpha   90.00
_cell.angle_beta   90.00
_cell.angle_gamma   90.00
#
_symmetry.space_group_name_H-M   'P 1'
#
loop_
_entity.id
_entity.type
_entity.pdbx_description
1 polymer ?
#
loop_
_entity_poly.entity_id
_entity_poly.type
_entity_poly.pdbx_seq_one_letter_code
_entity_poly.pdbx_strand_id
1 'polypeptide(L)'
;MQNTPVFQQLPFSLPGLYARFENRVSNILKRLMDVTAAALGLILLSPLFLVLAIFIKRDSPGPVFYWGKRVGRFGREFRILKFRTMREEPASYNGPPVTGRDDPRITPLGQWLRDTKLNELPQLWNVLIGEMSLVGPRPEAPEIAKTWPPSVRDEILSMRPGITSPASISYRDEEKRLRPDRVIDDYLENILPDKLRLDQLYVRHHNLLTDIDTLFWTFVILIPRFSEQQISEGWLFVGPLSRFTHRYLNWFIIDFLVALFCIGLTGTLWHMSGPLNLGLDRAISMSIILAFLFSVFNILLGLRSVSWSHPAAEDVLRLFLSSVLVTAAVIALELVYHPSIFPPARFLSAAGLSVLLGFVAVRYRLRLVTGLASRWIDLRNSTFGAPERVLVVGAGEGSEFAVWLLQRRDFKRIYKIVGIVDDDPAKQGMRYEGLKVLGSTADIPELVTRYDVGVIFYTIARISPEDNRRILHVCYKTGLHVVMLSEVLNLLHRQLTPPVPDSASPAVDAFAAQRKEDKVAV
;
A
#
# COMPACT_ATOMS: atom_id res chain seq x y z
N MET A 1 18.31 -4.82 -3.22
CA MET A 1 17.56 -5.16 -1.99
C MET A 1 16.10 -4.84 -2.24
N GLN A 2 15.25 -5.85 -2.18
CA GLN A 2 13.83 -5.78 -2.57
C GLN A 2 13.03 -5.04 -1.50
N ASN A 3 12.38 -3.93 -1.87
CA ASN A 3 11.42 -3.23 -1.03
C ASN A 3 10.09 -4.01 -1.03
N THR A 4 9.95 -4.98 -0.12
CA THR A 4 8.65 -5.54 0.24
C THR A 4 7.89 -4.56 1.12
N PRO A 5 6.61 -4.29 0.87
CA PRO A 5 5.81 -3.44 1.73
C PRO A 5 5.65 -4.09 3.12
N VAL A 6 5.73 -3.26 4.16
CA VAL A 6 5.76 -3.57 5.61
C VAL A 6 4.61 -4.46 6.11
N PHE A 7 3.59 -4.72 5.28
CA PHE A 7 2.49 -5.63 5.62
C PHE A 7 2.86 -7.12 5.72
N GLN A 8 4.08 -7.51 5.34
CA GLN A 8 4.56 -8.90 5.45
C GLN A 8 5.38 -9.20 6.71
N GLN A 9 5.60 -8.23 7.61
CA GLN A 9 6.39 -8.43 8.84
C GLN A 9 5.53 -8.55 10.11
N LEU A 10 4.52 -9.44 10.08
CA LEU A 10 3.94 -10.00 11.30
C LEU A 10 4.56 -11.39 11.54
N PRO A 11 4.98 -11.75 12.77
CA PRO A 11 5.59 -13.06 13.07
C PRO A 11 4.59 -14.24 13.02
N PHE A 12 3.43 -14.04 12.38
CA PHE A 12 2.44 -15.05 12.09
C PHE A 12 2.06 -14.93 10.61
N SER A 13 2.96 -15.32 9.71
CA SER A 13 2.54 -15.75 8.38
C SER A 13 1.69 -17.01 8.56
N LEU A 14 0.37 -16.87 8.45
CA LEU A 14 -0.54 -18.02 8.45
C LEU A 14 -0.01 -19.06 7.44
N PRO A 15 0.08 -20.35 7.80
CA PRO A 15 0.70 -21.37 6.96
C PRO A 15 0.08 -21.33 5.56
N GLY A 16 0.91 -21.47 4.50
CA GLY A 16 0.53 -21.23 3.10
C GLY A 16 -0.72 -21.97 2.58
N LEU A 17 -1.27 -22.90 3.36
CA LEU A 17 -2.59 -23.48 3.16
C LEU A 17 -3.73 -22.46 3.29
N TYR A 18 -3.67 -21.55 4.27
CA TYR A 18 -4.69 -20.51 4.51
C TYR A 18 -4.70 -19.49 3.37
N ALA A 19 -3.54 -18.96 2.98
CA ALA A 19 -3.43 -18.06 1.83
C ALA A 19 -3.91 -18.73 0.52
N ARG A 20 -3.61 -20.03 0.33
CA ARG A 20 -4.13 -20.80 -0.82
C ARG A 20 -5.64 -21.05 -0.76
N PHE A 21 -6.22 -21.15 0.43
CA PHE A 21 -7.66 -21.36 0.63
C PHE A 21 -8.44 -20.06 0.44
N GLU A 22 -8.01 -18.96 1.05
CA GLU A 22 -8.59 -17.62 0.86
C GLU A 22 -8.58 -17.21 -0.61
N ASN A 23 -7.45 -17.43 -1.30
CA ASN A 23 -7.36 -17.18 -2.73
C ASN A 23 -8.33 -18.05 -3.54
N ARG A 24 -8.62 -19.29 -3.13
CA ARG A 24 -9.59 -20.15 -3.81
C ARG A 24 -11.03 -19.68 -3.60
N VAL A 25 -11.42 -19.39 -2.37
CA VAL A 25 -12.78 -18.90 -2.05
C VAL A 25 -13.03 -17.56 -2.73
N SER A 26 -12.08 -16.63 -2.67
CA SER A 26 -12.16 -15.34 -3.35
C SER A 26 -12.36 -15.50 -4.86
N ASN A 27 -11.59 -16.39 -5.50
CA ASN A 27 -11.72 -16.67 -6.93
C ASN A 27 -13.07 -17.31 -7.31
N ILE A 28 -13.64 -18.15 -6.43
CA ILE A 28 -14.97 -18.74 -6.64
C ILE A 28 -16.04 -17.65 -6.54
N LEU A 29 -15.99 -16.81 -5.50
CA LEU A 29 -16.93 -15.69 -5.31
C LEU A 29 -16.87 -14.70 -6.47
N LYS A 30 -15.65 -14.33 -6.90
CA LYS A 30 -15.44 -13.49 -8.09
C LYS A 30 -16.06 -14.12 -9.33
N ARG A 31 -15.85 -15.43 -9.55
CA ARG A 31 -16.41 -16.12 -10.71
C ARG A 31 -17.94 -16.19 -10.67
N LEU A 32 -18.52 -16.41 -9.49
CA LEU A 32 -19.97 -16.41 -9.31
C LEU A 32 -20.55 -15.03 -9.65
N MET A 33 -19.96 -13.96 -9.11
CA MET A 33 -20.34 -12.59 -9.43
C MET A 33 -20.25 -12.31 -10.94
N ASP A 34 -19.13 -12.67 -11.58
CA ASP A 34 -18.91 -12.48 -13.02
C ASP A 34 -20.01 -13.15 -13.85
N VAL A 35 -20.32 -14.43 -13.57
CA VAL A 35 -21.31 -15.20 -14.32
C VAL A 35 -22.71 -14.65 -14.10
N THR A 36 -23.08 -14.37 -12.85
CA THR A 36 -24.40 -13.83 -12.52
C THR A 36 -24.64 -12.47 -13.15
N ALA A 37 -23.69 -11.53 -13.01
CA ALA A 37 -23.82 -10.20 -13.58
C ALA A 37 -23.71 -10.21 -15.12
N ALA A 38 -22.90 -11.08 -15.72
CA ALA A 38 -22.88 -11.24 -17.17
C ALA A 38 -24.18 -11.83 -17.73
N ALA A 39 -24.73 -12.86 -17.08
CA ALA A 39 -26.01 -13.46 -17.49
C ALA A 39 -27.16 -12.44 -17.39
N LEU A 40 -27.26 -11.73 -16.27
CA LEU A 40 -28.26 -10.67 -16.09
C LEU A 40 -28.06 -9.54 -17.10
N GLY A 41 -26.81 -9.10 -17.33
CA GLY A 41 -26.47 -8.07 -18.30
C GLY A 41 -26.88 -8.46 -19.72
N LEU A 42 -26.60 -9.68 -20.16
CA LEU A 42 -27.00 -10.18 -21.48
C LEU A 42 -28.53 -10.21 -21.65
N ILE A 43 -29.28 -10.64 -20.62
CA ILE A 43 -30.74 -10.68 -20.67
C ILE A 43 -31.30 -9.26 -20.73
N LEU A 44 -30.90 -8.40 -19.79
CA LEU A 44 -31.41 -7.03 -19.66
C LEU A 44 -31.05 -6.14 -20.86
N LEU A 45 -29.86 -6.33 -21.43
CA LEU A 45 -29.38 -5.54 -22.58
C LEU A 45 -29.76 -6.15 -23.93
N SER A 46 -30.39 -7.33 -23.96
CA SER A 46 -30.77 -7.98 -25.23
C SER A 46 -31.66 -7.12 -26.16
N PRO A 47 -32.63 -6.31 -25.67
CA PRO A 47 -33.40 -5.44 -26.55
C PRO A 47 -32.53 -4.33 -27.16
N LEU A 48 -31.61 -3.77 -26.37
CA LEU A 48 -30.65 -2.78 -26.85
C LEU A 48 -29.71 -3.38 -27.90
N PHE A 49 -29.21 -4.61 -27.68
CA PHE A 49 -28.37 -5.30 -28.65
C PHE A 49 -29.07 -5.53 -29.98
N LEU A 50 -30.37 -5.84 -29.97
CA LEU A 50 -31.17 -5.97 -31.19
C LEU A 50 -31.25 -4.65 -31.96
N VAL A 51 -31.53 -3.54 -31.27
CA VAL A 51 -31.59 -2.19 -31.88
C VAL A 51 -30.23 -1.81 -32.48
N LEU A 52 -29.15 -2.00 -31.73
CA LEU A 52 -27.79 -1.71 -32.21
C LEU A 52 -27.42 -2.60 -33.40
N ALA A 53 -27.80 -3.88 -33.38
CA ALA A 53 -27.56 -4.80 -34.50
C ALA A 53 -28.25 -4.34 -35.80
N ILE A 54 -29.48 -3.82 -35.70
CA ILE A 54 -30.21 -3.26 -36.85
C ILE A 54 -29.49 -2.02 -37.39
N PHE A 55 -29.04 -1.11 -36.52
CA PHE A 55 -28.32 0.09 -36.95
C PHE A 55 -26.97 -0.25 -37.59
N ILE A 56 -26.20 -1.20 -37.03
CA ILE A 56 -24.93 -1.65 -37.60
C ILE A 56 -25.12 -2.26 -39.00
N LYS A 57 -26.22 -3.00 -39.21
CA LYS A 57 -26.55 -3.58 -40.53
C LYS A 57 -26.98 -2.55 -41.56
N ARG A 58 -27.57 -1.43 -41.12
CA ARG A 58 -27.96 -0.31 -42.00
C ARG A 58 -26.80 0.62 -42.33
N ASP A 59 -25.84 0.76 -41.42
CA ASP A 59 -24.69 1.66 -41.55
C ASP A 59 -23.64 1.15 -42.57
N SER A 60 -23.37 -0.16 -42.60
CA SER A 60 -22.44 -0.76 -43.58
C SER A 60 -22.74 -2.24 -43.86
N PRO A 61 -22.43 -2.77 -45.07
CA PRO A 61 -22.60 -4.19 -45.37
C PRO A 61 -21.65 -5.07 -44.55
N GLY A 62 -22.07 -6.28 -44.18
CA GLY A 62 -21.26 -7.29 -43.44
C GLY A 62 -21.85 -7.72 -42.09
N PRO A 63 -21.09 -8.41 -41.21
CA PRO A 63 -21.60 -8.99 -39.96
C PRO A 63 -21.83 -7.95 -38.85
N VAL A 64 -22.73 -8.25 -37.90
CA VAL A 64 -22.98 -7.36 -36.73
C VAL A 64 -21.82 -7.39 -35.74
N PHE A 65 -21.27 -8.58 -35.53
CA PHE A 65 -20.26 -8.84 -34.53
C PHE A 65 -18.88 -8.97 -35.16
N TYR A 66 -17.88 -8.44 -34.45
CA TYR A 66 -16.46 -8.60 -34.74
C TYR A 66 -15.83 -9.54 -33.71
N TRP A 67 -14.90 -10.37 -34.18
CA TRP A 67 -14.22 -11.38 -33.39
C TRP A 67 -12.69 -11.23 -33.51
N GLY A 68 -12.08 -10.53 -32.57
CA GLY A 68 -10.63 -10.29 -32.55
C GLY A 68 -9.86 -11.34 -31.77
N LYS A 69 -8.68 -11.76 -32.22
CA LYS A 69 -7.79 -12.64 -31.45
C LYS A 69 -7.15 -11.87 -30.30
N ARG A 70 -7.18 -12.44 -29.10
CA ARG A 70 -6.58 -11.86 -27.89
C ARG A 70 -5.96 -12.94 -27.02
N VAL A 71 -5.01 -12.56 -26.18
CA VAL A 71 -4.39 -13.46 -25.19
C VAL A 71 -5.17 -13.39 -23.89
N GLY A 72 -5.56 -14.55 -23.37
CA GLY A 72 -6.23 -14.71 -22.10
C GLY A 72 -5.38 -15.43 -21.07
N ARG A 73 -6.05 -15.99 -20.06
CA ARG A 73 -5.39 -16.61 -18.91
C ARG A 73 -4.44 -17.74 -19.35
N PHE A 74 -3.25 -17.75 -18.76
CA PHE A 74 -2.15 -18.68 -19.03
C PHE A 74 -1.69 -18.67 -20.50
N GLY A 75 -1.83 -17.53 -21.17
CA GLY A 75 -1.42 -17.39 -22.56
C GLY A 75 -2.38 -18.02 -23.57
N ARG A 76 -3.54 -18.52 -23.14
CA ARG A 76 -4.52 -19.13 -24.06
C ARG A 76 -5.16 -18.05 -24.93
N GLU A 77 -5.04 -18.21 -26.24
CA GLU A 77 -5.71 -17.31 -27.18
C GLU A 77 -7.22 -17.56 -27.20
N PHE A 78 -8.00 -16.48 -27.30
CA PHE A 78 -9.46 -16.53 -27.45
C PHE A 78 -9.95 -15.42 -28.39
N ARG A 79 -11.23 -15.47 -28.76
CA ARG A 79 -11.84 -14.48 -29.65
C ARG A 79 -12.72 -13.52 -28.86
N ILE A 80 -12.27 -12.29 -28.70
CA ILE A 80 -13.04 -11.23 -28.04
C ILE A 80 -14.22 -10.81 -28.92
N LEU A 81 -15.42 -10.81 -28.36
CA LEU A 81 -16.65 -10.46 -29.04
C LEU A 81 -16.95 -8.96 -28.88
N LYS A 82 -17.10 -8.24 -29.98
CA LYS A 82 -17.48 -6.81 -29.97
C LYS A 82 -18.55 -6.54 -31.03
N PHE A 83 -19.27 -5.43 -30.89
CA PHE A 83 -20.00 -4.90 -32.04
C PHE A 83 -19.00 -4.37 -33.07
N ARG A 84 -19.32 -4.61 -34.35
CA ARG A 84 -18.52 -4.11 -35.44
C ARG A 84 -18.62 -2.58 -35.50
N THR A 85 -17.47 -1.94 -35.57
CA THR A 85 -17.31 -0.48 -35.62
C THR A 85 -16.44 -0.03 -36.79
N MET A 86 -15.97 -0.97 -37.61
CA MET A 86 -15.16 -0.73 -38.80
C MET A 86 -15.83 -1.32 -40.03
N ARG A 87 -15.49 -0.80 -41.22
CA ARG A 87 -15.97 -1.30 -42.51
C ARG A 87 -15.42 -2.70 -42.78
N GLU A 88 -16.22 -3.53 -43.44
CA GLU A 88 -15.85 -4.89 -43.83
C GLU A 88 -15.06 -4.90 -45.15
N GLU A 89 -13.84 -4.36 -45.13
CA GLU A 89 -12.99 -4.18 -46.32
C GLU A 89 -11.59 -4.78 -46.04
N PRO A 90 -10.84 -5.24 -47.07
CA PRO A 90 -9.49 -5.79 -46.88
C PRO A 90 -8.52 -4.83 -46.16
N ALA A 91 -8.65 -3.52 -46.42
CA ALA A 91 -7.86 -2.49 -45.74
C ALA A 91 -8.11 -2.46 -44.22
N SER A 92 -9.29 -2.87 -43.76
CA SER A 92 -9.61 -2.93 -42.33
C SER A 92 -8.83 -3.99 -41.59
N TYR A 93 -8.55 -5.12 -42.26
CA TYR A 93 -7.86 -6.28 -41.71
C TYR A 93 -6.33 -6.17 -41.77
N ASN A 94 -5.81 -5.39 -42.73
CA ASN A 94 -4.36 -5.22 -42.95
C ASN A 94 -3.76 -4.01 -42.21
N GLY A 95 -4.58 -3.19 -41.54
CA GLY A 95 -4.10 -2.05 -40.77
C GLY A 95 -3.60 -2.41 -39.36
N PRO A 96 -3.00 -1.46 -38.63
CA PRO A 96 -2.42 -1.71 -37.30
C PRO A 96 -3.47 -2.22 -36.29
N PRO A 97 -3.05 -3.06 -35.32
CA PRO A 97 -3.94 -3.64 -34.30
C PRO A 97 -4.41 -2.61 -33.27
N VAL A 98 -3.72 -1.48 -33.16
CA VAL A 98 -4.09 -0.31 -32.34
C VAL A 98 -4.74 0.73 -33.25
N THR A 99 -5.84 1.31 -32.76
CA THR A 99 -6.60 2.34 -33.48
C THR A 99 -6.12 3.72 -33.03
N GLY A 100 -5.77 4.59 -34.00
CA GLY A 100 -5.41 5.98 -33.74
C GLY A 100 -6.61 6.92 -33.89
N ARG A 101 -6.38 8.22 -33.63
CA ARG A 101 -7.37 9.26 -33.85
C ARG A 101 -7.76 9.37 -35.34
N ASP A 102 -9.05 9.48 -35.62
CA ASP A 102 -9.64 9.66 -36.96
C ASP A 102 -9.28 8.55 -37.97
N ASP A 103 -9.24 7.29 -37.50
CA ASP A 103 -8.95 6.14 -38.35
C ASP A 103 -10.02 5.95 -39.45
N PRO A 104 -9.64 5.97 -40.74
CA PRO A 104 -10.59 5.94 -41.86
C PRO A 104 -11.37 4.62 -41.98
N ARG A 105 -10.93 3.56 -41.27
CA ARG A 105 -11.61 2.26 -41.23
C ARG A 105 -12.92 2.32 -40.44
N ILE A 106 -13.09 3.32 -39.58
CA ILE A 106 -14.21 3.45 -38.64
C ILE A 106 -15.45 4.00 -39.35
N THR A 107 -16.62 3.43 -39.08
CA THR A 107 -17.89 3.98 -39.60
C THR A 107 -18.43 5.09 -38.69
N PRO A 108 -19.29 6.01 -39.17
CA PRO A 108 -19.85 7.07 -38.33
C PRO A 108 -20.60 6.53 -37.09
N LEU A 109 -21.45 5.51 -37.27
CA LEU A 109 -22.07 4.81 -36.14
C LEU A 109 -21.03 4.10 -35.27
N GLY A 110 -20.00 3.51 -35.90
CA GLY A 110 -18.89 2.86 -35.22
C GLY A 110 -18.12 3.79 -34.29
N GLN A 111 -17.94 5.05 -34.69
CA GLN A 111 -17.31 6.08 -33.85
C GLN A 111 -18.16 6.33 -32.60
N TRP A 112 -19.47 6.54 -32.76
CA TRP A 112 -20.37 6.73 -31.63
C TRP A 112 -20.41 5.53 -30.68
N LEU A 113 -20.39 4.30 -31.21
CA LEU A 113 -20.33 3.08 -30.41
C LEU A 113 -19.01 2.95 -29.62
N ARG A 114 -17.88 3.44 -30.16
CA ARG A 114 -16.59 3.50 -29.47
C ARG A 114 -16.55 4.59 -28.40
N ASP A 115 -17.09 5.76 -28.69
CA ASP A 115 -17.12 6.90 -27.76
C ASP A 115 -17.96 6.57 -26.51
N THR A 116 -19.07 5.87 -26.71
CA THR A 116 -19.95 5.39 -25.63
C THR A 116 -19.50 4.06 -25.02
N LYS A 117 -18.47 3.42 -25.58
CA LYS A 117 -18.00 2.06 -25.24
C LYS A 117 -19.06 0.96 -25.33
N LEU A 118 -20.22 1.24 -25.96
CA LEU A 118 -21.28 0.26 -26.19
C LEU A 118 -20.82 -0.89 -27.07
N ASN A 119 -19.81 -0.67 -27.92
CA ASN A 119 -19.23 -1.73 -28.73
C ASN A 119 -18.62 -2.89 -27.93
N GLU A 120 -18.27 -2.68 -26.66
CA GLU A 120 -17.62 -3.66 -25.80
C GLU A 120 -18.61 -4.53 -25.00
N LEU A 121 -19.89 -4.15 -24.92
CA LEU A 121 -20.91 -4.90 -24.16
C LEU A 121 -21.10 -6.36 -24.58
N PRO A 122 -20.96 -6.76 -25.86
CA PRO A 122 -21.02 -8.18 -26.25
C PRO A 122 -19.97 -9.06 -25.56
N GLN A 123 -18.88 -8.50 -25.01
CA GLN A 123 -17.87 -9.24 -24.24
C GLN A 123 -18.45 -9.89 -22.98
N LEU A 124 -19.64 -9.50 -22.51
CA LEU A 124 -20.35 -10.20 -21.44
C LEU A 124 -20.56 -11.69 -21.79
N TRP A 125 -20.64 -12.03 -23.07
CA TRP A 125 -20.64 -13.42 -23.52
C TRP A 125 -19.32 -14.14 -23.19
N ASN A 126 -18.17 -13.51 -23.48
CA ASN A 126 -16.85 -14.06 -23.14
C ASN A 126 -16.67 -14.22 -21.61
N VAL A 127 -17.27 -13.34 -20.82
CA VAL A 127 -17.33 -13.48 -19.36
C VAL A 127 -18.17 -14.69 -18.97
N LEU A 128 -19.37 -14.85 -19.54
CA LEU A 128 -20.25 -15.97 -19.24
C LEU A 128 -19.58 -17.33 -19.49
N ILE A 129 -18.94 -17.50 -20.65
CA ILE A 129 -18.25 -18.76 -21.03
C ILE A 129 -16.89 -18.96 -20.33
N GLY A 130 -16.38 -17.94 -19.63
CA GLY A 130 -15.22 -18.06 -18.73
C GLY A 130 -13.85 -17.77 -19.35
N GLU A 131 -13.84 -17.18 -20.54
CA GLU A 131 -12.64 -16.64 -21.18
C GLU A 131 -12.20 -15.32 -20.51
N MET A 132 -13.18 -14.51 -20.09
CA MET A 132 -12.98 -13.21 -19.45
C MET A 132 -13.62 -13.15 -18.05
N SER A 133 -13.32 -12.07 -17.32
CA SER A 133 -13.96 -11.61 -16.08
C SER A 133 -14.55 -10.22 -16.33
N LEU A 134 -15.44 -9.73 -15.45
CA LEU A 134 -15.92 -8.35 -15.56
C LEU A 134 -14.78 -7.36 -15.31
N VAL A 135 -13.97 -7.64 -14.29
CA VAL A 135 -12.80 -6.84 -13.89
C VAL A 135 -11.55 -7.69 -13.95
N GLY A 136 -10.51 -7.20 -14.61
CA GLY A 136 -9.27 -7.92 -14.83
C GLY A 136 -8.35 -7.17 -15.80
N PRO A 137 -7.06 -7.54 -15.91
CA PRO A 137 -6.16 -6.93 -16.89
C PRO A 137 -6.76 -6.95 -18.30
N ARG A 138 -6.56 -5.89 -19.09
CA ARG A 138 -7.20 -5.81 -20.41
C ARG A 138 -6.57 -6.84 -21.37
N PRO A 139 -7.35 -7.62 -22.11
CA PRO A 139 -6.80 -8.62 -23.02
C PRO A 139 -6.07 -7.94 -24.19
N GLU A 140 -4.80 -8.27 -24.39
CA GLU A 140 -3.97 -7.66 -25.43
C GLU A 140 -3.88 -8.54 -26.69
N ALA A 141 -3.56 -7.92 -27.83
CA ALA A 141 -3.27 -8.64 -29.07
C ALA A 141 -2.06 -9.58 -28.88
N PRO A 142 -2.06 -10.81 -29.43
CA PRO A 142 -0.96 -11.76 -29.26
C PRO A 142 0.41 -11.23 -29.69
N GLU A 143 0.45 -10.40 -30.72
CA GLU A 143 1.69 -9.79 -31.21
C GLU A 143 2.31 -8.81 -30.21
N ILE A 144 1.48 -7.99 -29.55
CA ILE A 144 1.91 -7.04 -28.52
C ILE A 144 2.24 -7.79 -27.23
N ALA A 145 1.43 -8.77 -26.83
CA ALA A 145 1.70 -9.55 -25.62
C ALA A 145 3.03 -10.33 -25.68
N LYS A 146 3.54 -10.62 -26.88
CA LYS A 146 4.87 -11.25 -27.08
C LYS A 146 6.04 -10.29 -26.79
N THR A 147 5.85 -8.97 -26.93
CA THR A 147 6.91 -7.98 -26.66
C THR A 147 7.10 -7.69 -25.17
N TRP A 148 6.16 -8.15 -24.33
CA TRP A 148 6.19 -7.92 -22.89
C TRP A 148 7.36 -8.66 -22.21
N PRO A 149 7.96 -8.07 -21.16
CA PRO A 149 8.93 -8.77 -20.33
C PRO A 149 8.33 -10.08 -19.77
N PRO A 150 9.04 -11.23 -19.82
CA PRO A 150 8.47 -12.53 -19.44
C PRO A 150 7.86 -12.56 -18.04
N SER A 151 8.52 -11.97 -17.05
CA SER A 151 8.03 -11.91 -15.66
C SER A 151 6.71 -11.14 -15.52
N VAL A 152 6.59 -10.01 -16.22
CA VAL A 152 5.38 -9.17 -16.23
C VAL A 152 4.23 -9.91 -16.94
N ARG A 153 4.54 -10.55 -18.07
CA ARG A 153 3.58 -11.32 -18.85
C ARG A 153 2.99 -12.47 -18.05
N ASP A 154 3.83 -13.28 -17.41
CA ASP A 154 3.36 -14.45 -16.65
C ASP A 154 2.52 -14.03 -15.44
N GLU A 155 2.87 -12.91 -14.81
CA GLU A 155 2.10 -12.31 -13.72
C GLU A 155 0.71 -11.85 -14.20
N ILE A 156 0.64 -11.03 -15.26
CA ILE A 156 -0.63 -10.51 -15.78
C ILE A 156 -1.53 -11.63 -16.32
N LEU A 157 -0.95 -12.56 -17.08
CA LEU A 157 -1.69 -13.69 -17.67
C LEU A 157 -2.05 -14.78 -16.64
N SER A 158 -1.62 -14.69 -15.39
CA SER A 158 -2.05 -15.61 -14.33
C SER A 158 -3.56 -15.54 -14.04
N MET A 159 -4.19 -14.41 -14.41
CA MET A 159 -5.61 -14.12 -14.20
C MET A 159 -6.40 -14.06 -15.51
N ARG A 160 -7.73 -14.16 -15.38
CA ARG A 160 -8.61 -13.93 -16.54
C ARG A 160 -8.58 -12.44 -16.89
N PRO A 161 -8.51 -12.10 -18.19
CA PRO A 161 -8.62 -10.72 -18.61
C PRO A 161 -10.01 -10.15 -18.30
N GLY A 162 -10.09 -8.84 -18.11
CA GLY A 162 -11.32 -8.11 -17.78
C GLY A 162 -11.94 -7.38 -18.96
N ILE A 163 -13.25 -7.12 -18.89
CA ILE A 163 -13.88 -6.11 -19.74
C ILE A 163 -13.36 -4.72 -19.35
N THR A 164 -13.28 -4.45 -18.03
CA THR A 164 -12.71 -3.23 -17.47
C THR A 164 -11.55 -3.53 -16.53
N SER A 165 -10.71 -2.53 -16.30
CA SER A 165 -9.58 -2.55 -15.37
C SER A 165 -9.24 -1.14 -14.91
N PRO A 166 -8.49 -0.97 -13.79
CA PRO A 166 -7.97 0.34 -13.42
C PRO A 166 -7.21 1.03 -14.56
N ALA A 167 -6.41 0.26 -15.33
CA ALA A 167 -5.73 0.77 -16.52
C ALA A 167 -6.71 1.23 -17.61
N SER A 168 -7.81 0.48 -17.83
CA SER A 168 -8.85 0.84 -18.81
C SER A 168 -9.58 2.13 -18.45
N ILE A 169 -9.75 2.42 -17.16
CA ILE A 169 -10.35 3.67 -16.69
C ILE A 169 -9.38 4.85 -16.92
N SER A 170 -8.10 4.70 -16.54
CA SER A 170 -7.07 5.72 -16.74
C SER A 170 -6.80 6.05 -18.21
N TYR A 171 -6.87 5.03 -19.07
CA TYR A 171 -6.52 5.10 -20.50
C TYR A 171 -7.74 4.96 -21.43
N ARG A 172 -8.94 5.34 -20.98
CA ARG A 172 -10.18 5.20 -21.78
C ARG A 172 -10.16 5.95 -23.12
N ASP A 173 -9.48 7.10 -23.14
CA ASP A 173 -9.33 8.04 -24.27
C ASP A 173 -7.97 7.86 -24.97
N GLU A 174 -7.34 6.68 -24.82
CA GLU A 174 -6.03 6.40 -25.43
C GLU A 174 -5.98 6.69 -26.93
N GLU A 175 -7.03 6.36 -27.67
CA GLU A 175 -7.12 6.59 -29.12
C GLU A 175 -6.95 8.07 -29.47
N LYS A 176 -7.38 8.99 -28.59
CA LYS A 176 -7.24 10.44 -28.78
C LYS A 176 -5.84 10.96 -28.42
N ARG A 177 -5.10 10.23 -27.59
CA ARG A 177 -3.74 10.59 -27.14
C ARG A 177 -2.67 10.10 -28.11
N LEU A 178 -2.97 9.04 -28.87
CA LEU A 178 -2.03 8.45 -29.82
C LEU A 178 -1.86 9.31 -31.06
N ARG A 179 -0.60 9.49 -31.46
CA ARG A 179 -0.23 10.18 -32.69
C ARG A 179 -0.58 9.37 -33.95
N PRO A 180 -1.33 9.93 -34.93
CA PRO A 180 -1.74 9.20 -36.13
C PRO A 180 -0.58 8.68 -37.00
N ASP A 181 0.55 9.37 -36.98
CA ASP A 181 1.74 9.07 -37.79
C ASP A 181 2.58 7.91 -37.24
N ARG A 182 2.53 7.64 -35.93
CA ARG A 182 3.34 6.60 -35.26
C ARG A 182 2.57 5.88 -34.13
N VAL A 183 1.36 5.42 -34.44
CA VAL A 183 0.41 4.85 -33.45
C VAL A 183 1.02 3.72 -32.62
N ILE A 184 1.73 2.77 -33.25
CA ILE A 184 2.29 1.61 -32.55
C ILE A 184 3.49 1.99 -31.68
N ASP A 185 4.42 2.77 -32.21
CA ASP A 185 5.62 3.18 -31.46
C ASP A 185 5.23 4.00 -30.23
N ASP A 186 4.34 4.99 -30.42
CA ASP A 186 3.84 5.86 -29.35
C ASP A 186 3.09 5.07 -28.27
N TYR A 187 2.31 4.06 -28.68
CA TYR A 187 1.65 3.14 -27.74
C TYR A 187 2.65 2.35 -26.91
N LEU A 188 3.67 1.77 -27.55
CA LEU A 188 4.66 0.92 -26.88
C LEU A 188 5.58 1.71 -25.95
N GLU A 189 5.91 2.96 -26.28
CA GLU A 189 6.81 3.80 -25.49
C GLU A 189 6.09 4.53 -24.35
N ASN A 190 4.92 5.13 -24.61
CA ASN A 190 4.30 6.08 -23.68
C ASN A 190 3.10 5.54 -22.91
N ILE A 191 2.37 4.55 -23.45
CA ILE A 191 1.12 4.05 -22.84
C ILE A 191 1.29 2.66 -22.22
N LEU A 192 1.90 1.73 -22.97
CA LEU A 192 2.01 0.34 -22.56
C LEU A 192 2.76 0.16 -21.23
N PRO A 193 3.89 0.82 -20.95
CA PRO A 193 4.61 0.61 -19.68
C PRO A 193 3.76 0.94 -18.46
N ASP A 194 2.99 2.04 -18.52
CA ASP A 194 2.15 2.45 -17.41
C ASP A 194 0.89 1.57 -17.28
N LYS A 195 0.30 1.14 -18.40
CA LYS A 195 -0.79 0.15 -18.37
C LYS A 195 -0.34 -1.16 -17.72
N LEU A 196 0.83 -1.68 -18.10
CA LEU A 196 1.38 -2.91 -17.52
C LEU A 196 1.61 -2.75 -16.02
N ARG A 197 2.12 -1.59 -15.58
CA ARG A 197 2.28 -1.28 -14.15
C ARG A 197 0.95 -1.31 -13.40
N LEU A 198 -0.10 -0.68 -13.95
CA LEU A 198 -1.44 -0.66 -13.35
C LEU A 198 -2.07 -2.05 -13.31
N ASP A 199 -1.91 -2.84 -14.37
CA ASP A 199 -2.41 -4.22 -14.43
C ASP A 199 -1.65 -5.15 -13.46
N GLN A 200 -0.33 -5.00 -13.29
CA GLN A 200 0.42 -5.70 -12.25
C GLN A 200 -0.05 -5.32 -10.85
N LEU A 201 -0.29 -4.02 -10.60
CA LEU A 201 -0.78 -3.55 -9.31
C LEU A 201 -2.16 -4.15 -9.00
N TYR A 202 -3.03 -4.25 -10.01
CA TYR A 202 -4.31 -4.94 -9.90
C TYR A 202 -4.11 -6.43 -9.58
N VAL A 203 -3.27 -7.15 -10.33
CA VAL A 203 -3.01 -8.59 -10.09
C VAL A 203 -2.56 -8.85 -8.65
N ARG A 204 -1.69 -8.00 -8.09
CA ARG A 204 -1.15 -8.16 -6.74
C ARG A 204 -2.14 -7.87 -5.62
N HIS A 205 -3.12 -7.00 -5.85
CA HIS A 205 -3.96 -6.45 -4.78
C HIS A 205 -5.47 -6.60 -4.99
N HIS A 206 -5.89 -7.20 -6.10
CA HIS A 206 -7.32 -7.37 -6.39
C HIS A 206 -8.03 -8.18 -5.30
N ASN A 207 -9.24 -7.75 -5.00
CA ASN A 207 -10.22 -8.47 -4.21
C ASN A 207 -11.62 -8.07 -4.69
N LEU A 208 -12.65 -8.71 -4.14
CA LEU A 208 -14.03 -8.47 -4.53
C LEU A 208 -14.46 -7.00 -4.35
N LEU A 209 -14.00 -6.33 -3.29
CA LEU A 209 -14.36 -4.92 -3.03
C LEU A 209 -13.71 -3.98 -4.03
N THR A 210 -12.43 -4.20 -4.38
CA THR A 210 -11.73 -3.39 -5.38
C THR A 210 -12.33 -3.60 -6.78
N ASP A 211 -12.85 -4.79 -7.08
CA ASP A 211 -13.55 -5.06 -8.32
C ASP A 211 -14.86 -4.27 -8.41
N ILE A 212 -15.64 -4.26 -7.34
CA ILE A 212 -16.88 -3.46 -7.27
C ILE A 212 -16.57 -1.97 -7.39
N ASP A 213 -15.52 -1.47 -6.74
CA ASP A 213 -15.06 -0.09 -6.89
C ASP A 213 -14.63 0.22 -8.34
N THR A 214 -13.93 -0.71 -9.00
CA THR A 214 -13.55 -0.55 -10.41
C THR A 214 -14.77 -0.50 -11.32
N LEU A 215 -15.78 -1.35 -11.09
CA LEU A 215 -17.05 -1.31 -11.82
C LEU A 215 -17.81 0.01 -11.57
N PHE A 216 -17.83 0.49 -10.33
CA PHE A 216 -18.42 1.77 -9.97
C PHE A 216 -17.75 2.93 -10.71
N TRP A 217 -16.41 3.00 -10.68
CA TRP A 217 -15.68 4.05 -11.40
C TRP A 217 -15.84 3.95 -12.92
N THR A 218 -15.90 2.72 -13.45
CA THR A 218 -16.21 2.49 -14.87
C THR A 218 -17.58 3.08 -15.20
N PHE A 219 -18.61 2.84 -14.38
CA PHE A 219 -19.94 3.41 -14.59
C PHE A 219 -19.91 4.95 -14.49
N VAL A 220 -19.26 5.52 -13.47
CA VAL A 220 -19.18 6.98 -13.28
C VAL A 220 -18.51 7.65 -14.48
N ILE A 221 -17.40 7.11 -14.98
CA ILE A 221 -16.64 7.72 -16.07
C ILE A 221 -17.36 7.62 -17.43
N LEU A 222 -18.27 6.65 -17.59
CA LEU A 222 -19.13 6.52 -18.78
C LEU A 222 -20.25 7.57 -18.80
N ILE A 223 -20.56 8.23 -17.69
CA ILE A 223 -21.51 9.34 -17.65
C ILE A 223 -20.83 10.58 -18.27
N PRO A 224 -21.41 11.21 -19.33
CA PRO A 224 -20.77 12.30 -20.05
C PRO A 224 -20.26 13.46 -19.18
N ARG A 225 -21.00 13.80 -18.12
CA ARG A 225 -20.66 14.89 -17.18
C ARG A 225 -19.36 14.66 -16.40
N PHE A 226 -19.00 13.41 -16.14
CA PHE A 226 -17.80 13.05 -15.35
C PHE A 226 -16.67 12.52 -16.23
N SER A 227 -16.87 12.55 -17.54
CA SER A 227 -15.99 11.87 -18.48
C SER A 227 -14.58 12.49 -18.48
N GLU A 228 -14.44 13.80 -18.44
CA GLU A 228 -13.13 14.46 -18.53
C GLU A 228 -12.27 14.40 -17.27
N GLN A 229 -12.80 13.88 -16.15
CA GLN A 229 -12.08 13.86 -14.89
C GLN A 229 -11.08 12.70 -14.83
N GLN A 230 -9.79 13.02 -14.61
CA GLN A 230 -8.79 12.01 -14.27
C GLN A 230 -8.97 11.59 -12.81
N ILE A 231 -9.22 10.31 -12.60
CA ILE A 231 -9.31 9.71 -11.28
C ILE A 231 -7.89 9.40 -10.80
N SER A 232 -7.49 9.92 -9.64
CA SER A 232 -6.17 9.60 -9.08
C SER A 232 -6.03 8.10 -8.79
N GLU A 233 -4.83 7.55 -8.94
CA GLU A 233 -4.55 6.12 -8.70
C GLU A 233 -5.05 5.63 -7.33
N GLY A 234 -4.90 6.43 -6.28
CA GLY A 234 -5.36 6.05 -4.94
C GLY A 234 -6.88 5.80 -4.81
N TRP A 235 -7.70 6.39 -5.69
CA TRP A 235 -9.14 6.15 -5.76
C TRP A 235 -9.50 4.99 -6.70
N LEU A 236 -8.66 4.69 -7.70
CA LEU A 236 -8.83 3.57 -8.60
C LEU A 236 -8.63 2.23 -7.89
N PHE A 237 -7.61 2.11 -7.05
CA PHE A 237 -7.31 0.86 -6.33
C PHE A 237 -7.98 0.75 -4.96
N VAL A 238 -8.34 1.89 -4.35
CA VAL A 238 -9.07 1.93 -3.07
C VAL A 238 -10.22 2.91 -3.21
N GLY A 239 -11.31 2.43 -3.79
CA GLY A 239 -12.50 3.24 -4.06
C GLY A 239 -13.37 3.47 -2.82
N PRO A 240 -14.53 4.12 -3.00
CA PRO A 240 -15.42 4.48 -1.91
C PRO A 240 -15.86 3.29 -1.06
N LEU A 241 -16.19 2.14 -1.67
CA LEU A 241 -16.70 0.98 -0.96
C LEU A 241 -15.59 0.29 -0.16
N SER A 242 -14.41 0.11 -0.77
CA SER A 242 -13.24 -0.45 -0.08
C SER A 242 -12.83 0.42 1.10
N ARG A 243 -12.76 1.75 0.91
CA ARG A 243 -12.48 2.70 2.01
C ARG A 243 -13.54 2.63 3.10
N PHE A 244 -14.82 2.60 2.72
CA PHE A 244 -15.90 2.54 3.69
C PHE A 244 -15.81 1.26 4.54
N THR A 245 -15.60 0.13 3.88
CA THR A 245 -15.51 -1.18 4.52
C THR A 245 -14.32 -1.25 5.47
N HIS A 246 -13.12 -0.93 4.98
CA HIS A 246 -11.90 -1.02 5.78
C HIS A 246 -11.83 0.02 6.90
N ARG A 247 -12.39 1.21 6.70
CA ARG A 247 -12.30 2.30 7.68
C ARG A 247 -13.42 2.30 8.70
N TYR A 248 -14.64 1.92 8.31
CA TYR A 248 -15.82 1.99 9.17
C TYR A 248 -16.38 0.61 9.50
N LEU A 249 -16.69 -0.21 8.49
CA LEU A 249 -17.41 -1.47 8.72
C LEU A 249 -16.59 -2.46 9.56
N ASN A 250 -15.31 -2.64 9.25
CA ASN A 250 -14.45 -3.57 9.98
C ASN A 250 -14.31 -3.17 11.46
N TRP A 251 -14.09 -1.90 11.75
CA TRP A 251 -13.98 -1.40 13.12
C TRP A 251 -15.32 -1.43 13.84
N PHE A 252 -16.42 -1.14 13.15
CA PHE A 252 -17.75 -1.28 13.71
C PHE A 252 -18.05 -2.73 14.12
N ILE A 253 -17.72 -3.71 13.28
CA ILE A 253 -17.90 -5.14 13.60
C ILE A 253 -17.06 -5.52 14.82
N ILE A 254 -15.79 -5.10 14.86
CA ILE A 254 -14.91 -5.36 16.02
C ILE A 254 -15.48 -4.70 17.27
N ASP A 255 -15.87 -3.42 17.18
CA ASP A 255 -16.41 -2.67 18.30
C ASP A 255 -17.71 -3.30 18.81
N PHE A 256 -18.57 -3.79 17.90
CA PHE A 256 -19.78 -4.56 18.22
C PHE A 256 -19.47 -5.86 18.96
N LEU A 257 -18.52 -6.67 18.47
CA LEU A 257 -18.15 -7.93 19.11
C LEU A 257 -17.56 -7.72 20.50
N VAL A 258 -16.72 -6.68 20.66
CA VAL A 258 -16.17 -6.30 21.96
C VAL A 258 -17.28 -5.81 22.89
N ALA A 259 -18.19 -4.96 22.40
CA ALA A 259 -19.33 -4.49 23.18
C ALA A 259 -20.21 -5.67 23.65
N LEU A 260 -20.53 -6.60 22.76
CA LEU A 260 -21.31 -7.79 23.06
C LEU A 260 -20.66 -8.68 24.12
N PHE A 261 -19.36 -8.93 23.97
CA PHE A 261 -18.61 -9.71 24.96
C PHE A 261 -18.56 -9.01 26.32
N CYS A 262 -18.25 -7.71 26.35
CA CYS A 262 -18.15 -6.94 27.59
C CYS A 262 -19.50 -6.75 28.30
N ILE A 263 -20.60 -6.52 27.57
CA ILE A 263 -21.94 -6.46 28.15
C ILE A 263 -22.36 -7.82 28.68
N GLY A 264 -22.10 -8.89 27.92
CA GLY A 264 -22.36 -10.26 28.38
C GLY A 264 -21.62 -10.58 29.68
N LEU A 265 -20.32 -10.26 29.73
CA LEU A 265 -19.49 -10.42 30.93
C LEU A 265 -19.99 -9.56 32.11
N THR A 266 -20.39 -8.31 31.85
CA THR A 266 -20.95 -7.44 32.89
C THR A 266 -22.27 -8.00 33.41
N GLY A 267 -23.12 -8.52 32.51
CA GLY A 267 -24.38 -9.18 32.84
C GLY A 267 -24.21 -10.40 33.74
N THR A 268 -23.26 -11.28 33.40
CA THR A 268 -22.98 -12.49 34.20
C THR A 268 -22.40 -12.14 35.57
N LEU A 269 -21.46 -11.20 35.65
CA LEU A 269 -20.92 -10.72 36.93
C LEU A 269 -22.00 -10.07 37.79
N TRP A 270 -22.87 -9.26 37.18
CA TRP A 270 -23.97 -8.63 37.90
C TRP A 270 -24.95 -9.66 38.47
N HIS A 271 -25.24 -10.72 37.71
CA HIS A 271 -26.13 -11.80 38.14
C HIS A 271 -25.65 -12.49 39.43
N MET A 272 -24.34 -12.52 39.68
CA MET A 272 -23.78 -13.03 40.93
C MET A 272 -24.11 -12.16 42.15
N SER A 273 -24.43 -10.89 41.93
CA SER A 273 -24.66 -9.88 42.97
C SER A 273 -26.11 -9.40 43.08
N GLY A 274 -26.97 -9.70 42.10
CA GLY A 274 -28.37 -9.29 42.10
C GLY A 274 -29.21 -9.89 40.96
N PRO A 275 -30.55 -9.79 41.03
CA PRO A 275 -31.47 -10.54 40.17
C PRO A 275 -31.66 -9.97 38.74
N LEU A 276 -30.70 -9.23 38.20
CA LEU A 276 -30.82 -8.68 36.85
C LEU A 276 -30.59 -9.82 35.82
N ASN A 277 -31.62 -10.15 35.04
CA ASN A 277 -31.49 -11.01 33.87
C ASN A 277 -31.71 -10.17 32.62
N LEU A 278 -30.64 -9.87 31.88
CA LEU A 278 -30.71 -9.02 30.69
C LEU A 278 -31.47 -9.70 29.54
N GLY A 279 -31.33 -11.02 29.39
CA GLY A 279 -31.71 -11.72 28.16
C GLY A 279 -30.70 -11.49 27.01
N LEU A 280 -30.56 -12.49 26.13
CA LEU A 280 -29.62 -12.43 24.99
C LEU A 280 -30.05 -11.40 23.94
N ASP A 281 -31.36 -11.26 23.73
CA ASP A 281 -32.00 -10.30 22.83
C ASP A 281 -31.68 -8.84 23.20
N ARG A 282 -31.81 -8.49 24.48
CA ARG A 282 -31.48 -7.14 24.97
C ARG A 282 -29.98 -6.88 24.96
N ALA A 283 -29.17 -7.89 25.29
CA ALA A 283 -27.72 -7.77 25.20
C ALA A 283 -27.24 -7.50 23.77
N ILE A 284 -27.79 -8.20 22.77
CA ILE A 284 -27.45 -7.99 21.36
C ILE A 284 -27.89 -6.60 20.89
N SER A 285 -29.15 -6.21 21.14
CA SER A 285 -29.66 -4.90 20.72
C SER A 285 -28.88 -3.74 21.36
N MET A 286 -28.57 -3.82 22.66
CA MET A 286 -27.72 -2.84 23.33
C MET A 286 -26.31 -2.79 22.75
N SER A 287 -25.73 -3.93 22.39
CA SER A 287 -24.39 -3.99 21.79
C SER A 287 -24.35 -3.31 20.42
N ILE A 288 -25.41 -3.48 19.61
CA ILE A 288 -25.54 -2.79 18.31
C ILE A 288 -25.63 -1.27 18.54
N ILE A 289 -26.48 -0.82 19.47
CA ILE A 289 -26.65 0.61 19.78
C ILE A 289 -25.34 1.22 20.28
N LEU A 290 -24.66 0.56 21.22
CA LEU A 290 -23.37 1.01 21.72
C LEU A 290 -22.32 1.04 20.62
N ALA A 291 -22.19 -0.02 19.81
CA ALA A 291 -21.24 -0.05 18.70
C ALA A 291 -21.49 1.09 17.70
N PHE A 292 -22.75 1.42 17.44
CA PHE A 292 -23.12 2.55 16.59
C PHE A 292 -22.71 3.88 17.22
N LEU A 293 -23.06 4.13 18.48
CA LEU A 293 -22.68 5.35 19.20
C LEU A 293 -21.15 5.48 19.27
N PHE A 294 -20.44 4.40 19.60
CA PHE A 294 -18.98 4.37 19.59
C PHE A 294 -18.40 4.69 18.22
N SER A 295 -18.96 4.14 17.14
CA SER A 295 -18.53 4.47 15.78
C SER A 295 -18.69 5.98 15.49
N VAL A 296 -19.84 6.56 15.85
CA VAL A 296 -20.11 8.00 15.67
C VAL A 296 -19.13 8.85 16.48
N PHE A 297 -18.99 8.61 17.79
CA PHE A 297 -18.09 9.40 18.64
C PHE A 297 -16.61 9.20 18.27
N ASN A 298 -16.21 8.00 17.85
CA ASN A 298 -14.86 7.74 17.34
C ASN A 298 -14.57 8.54 16.05
N ILE A 299 -15.57 8.72 15.18
CA ILE A 299 -15.44 9.57 14.00
C ILE A 299 -15.28 11.04 14.39
N LEU A 300 -16.12 11.53 15.32
CA LEU A 300 -16.08 12.91 15.80
C LEU A 300 -14.74 13.26 16.48
N LEU A 301 -14.19 12.31 17.25
CA LEU A 301 -12.91 12.46 17.95
C LEU A 301 -11.68 12.14 17.08
N GLY A 302 -11.86 11.86 15.78
CA GLY A 302 -10.74 11.63 14.85
C GLY A 302 -10.03 10.29 15.01
N LEU A 303 -10.55 9.34 15.80
CA LEU A 303 -9.95 8.02 16.03
C LEU A 303 -9.87 7.15 14.77
N ARG A 304 -10.55 7.54 13.68
CA ARG A 304 -10.54 6.88 12.37
C ARG A 304 -9.25 7.06 11.55
N SER A 305 -8.36 7.97 11.93
CA SER A 305 -7.06 8.18 11.26
C SER A 305 -5.89 7.54 12.01
N VAL A 306 -6.16 6.91 13.15
CA VAL A 306 -5.14 6.25 13.97
C VAL A 306 -4.76 4.92 13.34
N SER A 307 -3.46 4.73 13.16
CA SER A 307 -2.92 3.42 12.83
C SER A 307 -2.75 2.60 14.12
N TRP A 308 -3.69 1.70 14.41
CA TRP A 308 -3.66 0.86 15.61
C TRP A 308 -2.51 -0.16 15.67
N SER A 309 -1.72 -0.27 14.60
CA SER A 309 -0.43 -0.98 14.66
C SER A 309 0.65 -0.16 15.37
N HIS A 310 0.54 1.17 15.35
CA HIS A 310 1.49 2.11 15.97
C HIS A 310 0.74 3.25 16.69
N PRO A 311 -0.13 2.93 17.67
CA PRO A 311 -0.96 3.96 18.29
C PRO A 311 -0.15 4.87 19.23
N ALA A 312 -0.47 6.15 19.24
CA ALA A 312 0.11 7.09 20.19
C ALA A 312 -0.48 6.89 21.59
N ALA A 313 0.15 7.46 22.61
CA ALA A 313 -0.40 7.44 23.97
C ALA A 313 -1.67 8.32 24.07
N GLU A 314 -1.73 9.41 23.30
CA GLU A 314 -2.89 10.30 23.24
C GLU A 314 -4.16 9.63 22.70
N ASP A 315 -4.02 8.59 21.87
CA ASP A 315 -5.17 7.89 21.30
C ASP A 315 -5.94 7.08 22.38
N VAL A 316 -5.30 6.72 23.50
CA VAL A 316 -5.96 6.13 24.67
C VAL A 316 -6.88 7.16 25.32
N LEU A 317 -6.44 8.42 25.43
CA LEU A 317 -7.25 9.48 26.02
C LEU A 317 -8.47 9.80 25.15
N ARG A 318 -8.31 9.78 23.82
CA ARG A 318 -9.43 9.92 22.88
C ARG A 318 -10.42 8.76 22.99
N LEU A 319 -9.93 7.52 23.15
CA LEU A 319 -10.77 6.35 23.41
C LEU A 319 -11.52 6.45 24.75
N PHE A 320 -10.83 6.89 25.79
CA PHE A 320 -11.42 7.13 27.10
C PHE A 320 -12.55 8.17 27.00
N LEU A 321 -12.27 9.31 26.37
CA LEU A 321 -13.26 10.35 26.15
C LEU A 321 -14.47 9.84 25.34
N SER A 322 -14.22 9.07 24.27
CA SER A 322 -15.27 8.41 23.49
C SER A 322 -16.17 7.54 24.37
N SER A 323 -15.59 6.70 25.23
CA SER A 323 -16.34 5.84 26.15
C SER A 323 -17.12 6.59 27.20
N VAL A 324 -16.54 7.65 27.77
CA VAL A 324 -17.26 8.51 28.73
C VAL A 324 -18.46 9.17 28.06
N LEU A 325 -18.28 9.73 26.85
CA LEU A 325 -19.36 10.38 26.11
C LEU A 325 -20.47 9.40 25.71
N VAL A 326 -20.12 8.21 25.22
CA VAL A 326 -21.11 7.18 24.86
C VAL A 326 -21.86 6.69 26.10
N THR A 327 -21.16 6.40 27.20
CA THR A 327 -21.78 5.96 28.45
C THR A 327 -22.72 7.03 29.01
N ALA A 328 -22.29 8.29 29.01
CA ALA A 328 -23.11 9.41 29.43
C ALA A 328 -24.35 9.59 28.53
N ALA A 329 -24.21 9.43 27.21
CA ALA A 329 -25.33 9.50 26.28
C ALA A 329 -26.36 8.40 26.53
N VAL A 330 -25.92 7.15 26.78
CA VAL A 330 -26.84 6.04 27.07
C VAL A 330 -27.53 6.20 28.42
N ILE A 331 -26.83 6.69 29.45
CA ILE A 331 -27.45 7.03 30.75
C ILE A 331 -28.47 8.16 30.58
N ALA A 332 -28.15 9.20 29.81
CA ALA A 332 -29.10 10.28 29.53
C ALA A 332 -30.36 9.76 28.83
N LEU A 333 -30.23 8.80 27.91
CA LEU A 333 -31.38 8.14 27.27
C LEU A 333 -32.20 7.29 28.26
N GLU A 334 -31.55 6.61 29.21
CA GLU A 334 -32.24 5.89 30.30
C GLU A 334 -33.09 6.84 31.15
N LEU A 335 -32.57 8.02 31.49
CA LEU A 335 -33.30 9.05 32.25
C LEU A 335 -34.53 9.58 31.51
N VAL A 336 -34.51 9.61 30.17
CA VAL A 336 -35.60 10.15 29.34
C VAL A 336 -36.67 9.10 29.02
N TYR A 337 -36.28 7.86 28.71
CA TYR A 337 -37.20 6.83 28.17
C TYR A 337 -37.67 5.77 29.20
N HIS A 338 -37.35 5.95 30.48
CA HIS A 338 -37.72 5.06 31.60
C HIS A 338 -37.11 3.63 31.56
N PRO A 339 -37.00 2.94 32.72
CA PRO A 339 -36.22 1.70 32.90
C PRO A 339 -36.82 0.43 32.26
N SER A 340 -37.88 0.53 31.45
CA SER A 340 -38.44 -0.62 30.72
C SER A 340 -37.59 -1.02 29.50
N ILE A 341 -36.81 -0.09 28.95
CA ILE A 341 -35.98 -0.30 27.75
C ILE A 341 -34.48 -0.44 28.10
N PHE A 342 -33.99 0.32 29.08
CA PHE A 342 -32.57 0.35 29.45
C PHE A 342 -32.31 -0.23 30.85
N PRO A 343 -31.20 -0.97 31.04
CA PRO A 343 -30.77 -1.40 32.36
C PRO A 343 -30.43 -0.20 33.27
N PRO A 344 -30.38 -0.40 34.60
CA PRO A 344 -30.09 0.68 35.54
C PRO A 344 -28.76 1.39 35.24
N ALA A 345 -28.69 2.70 35.47
CA ALA A 345 -27.48 3.51 35.28
C ALA A 345 -26.18 2.90 35.86
N ARG A 346 -26.25 2.24 37.02
CA ARG A 346 -25.08 1.56 37.63
C ARG A 346 -24.56 0.42 36.75
N PHE A 347 -25.45 -0.38 36.17
CA PHE A 347 -25.07 -1.42 35.21
C PHE A 347 -24.45 -0.80 33.95
N LEU A 348 -25.06 0.27 33.43
CA LEU A 348 -24.56 0.98 32.25
C LEU A 348 -23.15 1.55 32.47
N SER A 349 -22.87 2.11 33.65
CA SER A 349 -21.53 2.58 34.00
C SER A 349 -20.49 1.46 34.07
N ALA A 350 -20.84 0.32 34.66
CA ALA A 350 -19.97 -0.85 34.73
C ALA A 350 -19.69 -1.42 33.33
N ALA A 351 -20.74 -1.56 32.52
CA ALA A 351 -20.63 -2.00 31.14
C ALA A 351 -19.78 -1.04 30.30
N GLY A 352 -19.96 0.28 30.44
CA GLY A 352 -19.17 1.29 29.76
C GLY A 352 -17.67 1.21 30.10
N LEU A 353 -17.34 0.99 31.38
CA LEU A 353 -15.97 0.76 31.82
C LEU A 353 -15.39 -0.55 31.25
N SER A 354 -16.15 -1.64 31.29
CA SER A 354 -15.74 -2.93 30.71
C SER A 354 -15.50 -2.83 29.21
N VAL A 355 -16.36 -2.12 28.47
CA VAL A 355 -16.20 -1.88 27.03
C VAL A 355 -14.97 -1.03 26.73
N LEU A 356 -14.70 0.01 27.53
CA LEU A 356 -13.46 0.80 27.40
C LEU A 356 -12.22 -0.10 27.55
N LEU A 357 -12.19 -0.93 28.60
CA LEU A 357 -11.08 -1.85 28.83
C LEU A 357 -10.93 -2.84 27.67
N GLY A 358 -12.06 -3.34 27.13
CA GLY A 358 -12.10 -4.18 25.95
C GLY A 358 -11.51 -3.50 24.71
N PHE A 359 -11.88 -2.26 24.43
CA PHE A 359 -11.33 -1.50 23.31
C PHE A 359 -9.84 -1.22 23.46
N VAL A 360 -9.39 -0.83 24.65
CA VAL A 360 -7.96 -0.64 24.91
C VAL A 360 -7.23 -1.97 24.69
N ALA A 361 -7.74 -3.09 25.21
CA ALA A 361 -7.14 -4.40 25.03
C ALA A 361 -7.05 -4.81 23.54
N VAL A 362 -8.12 -4.66 22.77
CA VAL A 362 -8.14 -5.06 21.34
C VAL A 362 -7.31 -4.12 20.46
N ARG A 363 -7.42 -2.81 20.66
CA ARG A 363 -6.74 -1.80 19.83
C ARG A 363 -5.26 -1.67 20.17
N TYR A 364 -4.85 -1.87 21.43
CA TYR A 364 -3.44 -1.86 21.86
C TYR A 364 -2.83 -3.25 22.02
N ARG A 365 -3.50 -4.32 21.58
CA ARG A 365 -3.05 -5.72 21.74
C ARG A 365 -1.57 -5.91 21.39
N LEU A 366 -1.11 -5.36 20.27
CA LEU A 366 0.28 -5.48 19.82
C LEU A 366 1.24 -4.79 20.79
N ARG A 367 0.89 -3.60 21.28
CA ARG A 367 1.68 -2.84 22.25
C ARG A 367 1.70 -3.51 23.63
N LEU A 368 0.59 -4.08 24.07
CA LEU A 368 0.50 -4.82 25.32
C LEU A 368 1.36 -6.09 25.26
N VAL A 369 1.22 -6.88 24.19
CA VAL A 369 2.01 -8.09 23.99
C VAL A 369 3.49 -7.78 23.85
N THR A 370 3.89 -6.83 22.99
CA THR A 370 5.30 -6.43 22.83
C THR A 370 5.86 -5.78 24.09
N GLY A 371 5.06 -4.97 24.80
CA GLY A 371 5.45 -4.38 26.07
C GLY A 371 5.72 -5.43 27.14
N LEU A 372 4.82 -6.40 27.29
CA LEU A 372 4.98 -7.52 28.21
C LEU A 372 6.14 -8.44 27.80
N ALA A 373 6.25 -8.78 26.52
CA ALA A 373 7.34 -9.59 25.99
C ALA A 373 8.70 -8.91 26.18
N SER A 374 8.81 -7.60 25.89
CA SER A 374 10.05 -6.85 26.11
C SER A 374 10.41 -6.78 27.59
N ARG A 375 9.45 -6.52 28.49
CA ARG A 375 9.69 -6.55 29.94
C ARG A 375 10.08 -7.93 30.43
N TRP A 376 9.43 -8.99 29.92
CA TRP A 376 9.74 -10.37 30.27
C TRP A 376 11.13 -10.78 29.79
N ILE A 377 11.52 -10.37 28.58
CA ILE A 377 12.88 -10.56 28.06
C ILE A 377 13.86 -9.75 28.89
N ASP A 378 13.59 -8.48 29.20
CA ASP A 378 14.46 -7.64 30.04
C ASP A 378 14.60 -8.23 31.48
N LEU A 379 13.57 -8.91 31.99
CA LEU A 379 13.56 -9.60 33.30
C LEU A 379 14.28 -10.97 33.27
N ARG A 380 14.19 -11.71 32.17
CA ARG A 380 14.71 -13.08 32.03
C ARG A 380 16.12 -13.15 31.44
N ASN A 381 16.45 -12.20 30.57
CA ASN A 381 17.72 -12.10 29.88
C ASN A 381 18.49 -10.88 30.40
N SER A 382 19.27 -11.10 31.46
CA SER A 382 20.48 -10.31 31.76
C SER A 382 21.62 -10.57 30.75
N THR A 383 21.32 -11.18 29.60
CA THR A 383 22.27 -11.63 28.56
C THR A 383 22.49 -10.63 27.43
N PHE A 384 21.81 -9.48 27.39
CA PHE A 384 22.42 -8.34 26.69
C PHE A 384 23.58 -7.89 27.57
N GLY A 385 24.80 -8.24 27.15
CA GLY A 385 26.02 -7.70 27.74
C GLY A 385 25.97 -6.17 27.78
N ALA A 386 26.84 -5.56 28.58
CA ALA A 386 26.94 -4.11 28.64
C ALA A 386 26.94 -3.50 27.22
N PRO A 387 26.20 -2.40 26.99
CA PRO A 387 26.05 -1.83 25.65
C PRO A 387 27.44 -1.56 25.06
N GLU A 388 27.58 -1.88 23.78
CA GLU A 388 28.83 -1.76 23.05
C GLU A 388 29.24 -0.28 23.01
N ARG A 389 30.44 -0.01 23.50
CA ARG A 389 30.93 1.35 23.69
C ARG A 389 31.38 1.93 22.36
N VAL A 390 30.83 3.09 22.01
CA VAL A 390 31.06 3.74 20.71
C VAL A 390 31.87 5.00 20.88
N LEU A 391 32.88 5.15 20.01
CA LEU A 391 33.63 6.39 19.83
C LEU A 391 33.21 7.07 18.53
N VAL A 392 32.84 8.34 18.58
CA VAL A 392 32.42 9.10 17.40
C VAL A 392 33.59 9.95 16.90
N VAL A 393 33.92 9.86 15.62
CA VAL A 393 35.04 10.59 14.99
C VAL A 393 34.47 11.73 14.14
N GLY A 394 34.90 12.95 14.47
CA GLY A 394 34.40 14.24 13.97
C GLY A 394 33.39 14.87 14.94
N ALA A 395 33.59 16.14 15.30
CA ALA A 395 32.65 16.96 16.07
C ALA A 395 32.04 18.04 15.15
N GLY A 396 31.07 17.63 14.33
CA GLY A 396 30.32 18.50 13.42
C GLY A 396 28.91 17.95 13.17
N GLU A 397 28.25 18.37 12.08
CA GLU A 397 26.88 17.92 11.73
C GLU A 397 26.73 16.40 11.71
N GLY A 398 27.77 15.67 11.27
CA GLY A 398 27.73 14.22 11.25
C GLY A 398 27.68 13.56 12.63
N SER A 399 28.26 14.21 13.65
CA SER A 399 28.17 13.73 15.03
C SER A 399 26.79 13.95 15.64
N GLU A 400 26.12 15.05 15.28
CA GLU A 400 24.73 15.29 15.69
C GLU A 400 23.82 14.18 15.16
N PHE A 401 23.96 13.82 13.88
CA PHE A 401 23.23 12.71 13.29
C PHE A 401 23.54 11.37 13.96
N ALA A 402 24.81 11.10 14.26
CA ALA A 402 25.21 9.88 14.97
C ALA A 402 24.59 9.80 16.38
N VAL A 403 24.62 10.90 17.13
CA VAL A 403 24.05 10.99 18.48
C VAL A 403 22.54 10.80 18.43
N TRP A 404 21.86 11.51 17.54
CA TRP A 404 20.42 11.36 17.33
C TRP A 404 20.02 9.92 16.99
N LEU A 405 20.76 9.26 16.09
CA LEU A 405 20.50 7.89 15.66
C LEU A 405 20.68 6.89 16.82
N LEU A 406 21.81 6.98 17.52
CA LEU A 406 22.19 6.04 18.58
C LEU A 406 21.38 6.24 19.87
N GLN A 407 20.75 7.40 20.07
CA GLN A 407 19.85 7.64 21.19
C GLN A 407 18.43 7.08 21.01
N ARG A 408 18.07 6.62 19.79
CA ARG A 408 16.77 5.95 19.56
C ARG A 408 16.64 4.67 20.36
N ARG A 409 15.41 4.33 20.79
CA ARG A 409 15.12 3.25 21.76
C ARG A 409 15.76 1.90 21.38
N ASP A 410 15.81 1.60 20.09
CA ASP A 410 16.34 0.33 19.57
C ASP A 410 17.87 0.30 19.62
N PHE A 411 18.55 1.41 19.30
CA PHE A 411 20.00 1.50 19.29
C PHE A 411 20.60 1.80 20.67
N LYS A 412 19.89 2.55 21.52
CA LYS A 412 20.34 2.90 22.88
C LYS A 412 20.54 1.68 23.78
N ARG A 413 19.86 0.56 23.47
CA ARG A 413 20.05 -0.73 24.16
C ARG A 413 21.32 -1.45 23.73
N ILE A 414 21.82 -1.17 22.54
CA ILE A 414 22.93 -1.87 21.89
C ILE A 414 24.21 -1.06 22.02
N TYR A 415 24.14 0.26 21.85
CA TYR A 415 25.29 1.16 21.82
C TYR A 415 25.25 2.18 22.94
N LYS A 416 26.43 2.48 23.50
CA LYS A 416 26.63 3.59 24.45
C LYS A 416 27.77 4.47 23.95
N ILE A 417 27.47 5.73 23.64
CA ILE A 417 28.49 6.67 23.19
C ILE A 417 29.36 7.08 24.37
N VAL A 418 30.67 6.91 24.22
CA VAL A 418 31.69 7.27 25.22
C VAL A 418 32.07 8.74 25.10
N GLY A 419 32.25 9.23 23.87
CA GLY A 419 32.61 10.61 23.58
C GLY A 419 32.96 10.81 22.11
N ILE A 420 33.44 12.01 21.81
CA ILE A 420 33.74 12.44 20.45
C ILE A 420 35.25 12.70 20.33
N VAL A 421 35.80 12.56 19.13
CA VAL A 421 37.20 12.88 18.79
C VAL A 421 37.21 13.83 17.59
N ASP A 422 37.97 14.91 17.64
CA ASP A 422 38.09 15.90 16.55
C ASP A 422 39.50 16.50 16.54
N ASP A 423 40.09 16.81 15.38
CA ASP A 423 41.45 17.36 15.32
C ASP A 423 41.50 18.87 15.60
N ASP A 424 40.37 19.57 15.61
CA ASP A 424 40.28 21.01 15.91
C ASP A 424 40.65 21.29 17.38
N PRO A 425 41.77 21.98 17.67
CA PRO A 425 42.18 22.29 19.03
C PRO A 425 41.14 23.10 19.81
N ALA A 426 40.33 23.92 19.13
CA ALA A 426 39.30 24.74 19.77
C ALA A 426 38.14 23.90 20.34
N LYS A 427 37.96 22.66 19.84
CA LYS A 427 36.91 21.75 20.30
C LYS A 427 37.36 20.84 21.42
N GLN A 428 38.65 20.77 21.71
CA GLN A 428 39.20 19.87 22.72
C GLN A 428 38.64 20.16 24.11
N GLY A 429 38.13 19.14 24.79
CA GLY A 429 37.52 19.25 26.11
C GLY A 429 36.13 19.89 26.14
N MET A 430 35.64 20.44 25.01
CA MET A 430 34.31 21.01 24.87
C MET A 430 33.24 19.91 24.82
N ARG A 431 31.97 20.29 24.98
CA ARG A 431 30.83 19.39 24.84
C ARG A 431 30.04 19.70 23.57
N TYR A 432 29.76 18.67 22.78
CA TYR A 432 28.90 18.69 21.60
C TYR A 432 27.78 17.67 21.81
N GLU A 433 26.51 18.08 21.66
CA GLU A 433 25.34 17.22 21.93
C GLU A 433 25.37 16.54 23.32
N GLY A 434 25.90 17.27 24.32
CA GLY A 434 26.08 16.77 25.69
C GLY A 434 27.28 15.84 25.91
N LEU A 435 27.96 15.40 24.84
CA LEU A 435 29.12 14.50 24.87
C LEU A 435 30.43 15.29 24.85
N LYS A 436 31.44 14.82 25.59
CA LYS A 436 32.74 15.49 25.66
C LYS A 436 33.62 15.09 24.46
N VAL A 437 34.35 16.06 23.91
CA VAL A 437 35.47 15.80 22.99
C VAL A 437 36.66 15.34 23.82
N LEU A 438 37.05 14.07 23.65
CA LEU A 438 37.99 13.36 24.51
C LEU A 438 39.45 13.55 24.10
N GLY A 439 39.71 13.91 22.84
CA GLY A 439 41.05 14.04 22.27
C GLY A 439 41.02 14.31 20.76
N SER A 440 42.20 14.24 20.16
CA SER A 440 42.44 14.33 18.71
C SER A 440 42.33 12.96 18.04
N THR A 441 42.26 12.92 16.70
CA THR A 441 42.20 11.66 15.96
C THR A 441 43.45 10.79 16.15
N ALA A 442 44.58 11.39 16.54
CA ALA A 442 45.79 10.65 16.89
C ALA A 442 45.63 9.84 18.19
N ASP A 443 44.76 10.28 19.10
CA ASP A 443 44.55 9.67 20.41
C ASP A 443 43.59 8.47 20.36
N ILE A 444 42.98 8.19 19.20
CA ILE A 444 42.00 7.11 19.02
C ILE A 444 42.50 5.76 19.55
N PRO A 445 43.73 5.28 19.26
CA PRO A 445 44.19 3.99 19.77
C PRO A 445 44.25 3.94 21.31
N GLU A 446 44.69 5.01 21.96
CA GLU A 446 44.72 5.09 23.43
C GLU A 446 43.31 5.15 24.01
N LEU A 447 42.43 5.96 23.41
CA LEU A 447 41.04 6.12 23.84
C LEU A 447 40.25 4.82 23.71
N VAL A 448 40.50 4.05 22.64
CA VAL A 448 39.88 2.74 22.43
C VAL A 448 40.20 1.80 23.58
N THR A 449 41.47 1.71 23.98
CA THR A 449 41.87 0.86 25.11
C THR A 449 41.41 1.40 26.45
N ARG A 450 41.56 2.71 26.70
CA ARG A 450 41.19 3.35 27.98
C ARG A 450 39.70 3.22 28.28
N TYR A 451 38.85 3.38 27.26
CA TYR A 451 37.40 3.38 27.43
C TYR A 451 36.72 2.07 27.01
N ASP A 452 37.49 1.06 26.60
CA ASP A 452 36.97 -0.24 26.16
C ASP A 452 35.96 -0.09 25.00
N VAL A 453 36.36 0.64 23.97
CA VAL A 453 35.53 0.93 22.79
C VAL A 453 35.46 -0.31 21.89
N GLY A 454 34.25 -0.72 21.50
CA GLY A 454 34.04 -1.84 20.57
C GLY A 454 33.82 -1.42 19.11
N VAL A 455 33.30 -0.21 18.88
CA VAL A 455 32.97 0.27 17.53
C VAL A 455 33.31 1.75 17.37
N ILE A 456 33.85 2.11 16.20
CA ILE A 456 34.12 3.50 15.82
C ILE A 456 33.09 3.96 14.80
N PHE A 457 32.44 5.10 15.06
CA PHE A 457 31.51 5.73 14.13
C PHE A 457 32.19 6.92 13.48
N TYR A 458 32.50 6.80 12.18
CA TYR A 458 33.19 7.84 11.41
C TYR A 458 32.17 8.78 10.76
N THR A 459 32.19 10.05 11.15
CA THR A 459 31.14 11.03 10.79
C THR A 459 31.63 12.22 9.97
N ILE A 460 32.93 12.31 9.71
CA ILE A 460 33.52 13.42 8.96
C ILE A 460 33.16 13.28 7.48
N ALA A 461 32.24 14.13 7.00
CA ALA A 461 31.76 14.11 5.62
C ALA A 461 32.64 14.95 4.67
N ARG A 462 33.18 16.08 5.16
CA ARG A 462 33.97 17.04 4.39
C ARG A 462 35.37 17.20 4.99
N ILE A 463 36.37 16.65 4.31
CA ILE A 463 37.77 16.68 4.74
C ILE A 463 38.69 16.45 3.53
N SER A 464 39.95 16.87 3.63
CA SER A 464 40.94 16.60 2.58
C SER A 464 41.11 15.09 2.36
N PRO A 465 41.35 14.62 1.12
CA PRO A 465 41.57 13.20 0.86
C PRO A 465 42.78 12.60 1.59
N GLU A 466 43.76 13.43 1.95
CA GLU A 466 44.97 13.04 2.67
C GLU A 466 44.67 12.84 4.17
N ASP A 467 44.00 13.81 4.79
CA ASP A 467 43.59 13.69 6.19
C ASP A 467 42.55 12.58 6.39
N ASN A 468 41.63 12.40 5.44
CA ASN A 468 40.68 11.28 5.48
C ASN A 468 41.42 9.94 5.54
N ARG A 469 42.40 9.75 4.64
CA ARG A 469 43.23 8.53 4.63
C ARG A 469 44.04 8.38 5.91
N ARG A 470 44.62 9.46 6.42
CA ARG A 470 45.34 9.47 7.71
C ARG A 470 44.46 9.01 8.86
N ILE A 471 43.27 9.61 9.02
CA ILE A 471 42.37 9.32 10.14
C ILE A 471 41.81 7.91 10.02
N LEU A 472 41.36 7.49 8.83
CA LEU A 472 40.87 6.13 8.60
C LEU A 472 41.95 5.09 8.86
N HIS A 473 43.20 5.35 8.46
CA HIS A 473 44.33 4.48 8.78
C HIS A 473 44.51 4.32 10.30
N VAL A 474 44.39 5.41 11.08
CA VAL A 474 44.43 5.33 12.55
C VAL A 474 43.27 4.51 13.09
N CYS A 475 42.04 4.71 12.60
CA CYS A 475 40.86 3.94 13.00
C CYS A 475 41.04 2.44 12.71
N TYR A 476 41.44 2.08 11.49
CA TYR A 476 41.62 0.66 11.11
C TYR A 476 42.78 -0.01 11.82
N LYS A 477 43.82 0.73 12.21
CA LYS A 477 44.95 0.21 13.01
C LYS A 477 44.52 -0.31 14.38
N THR A 478 43.37 0.15 14.90
CA THR A 478 42.81 -0.36 16.17
C THR A 478 42.25 -1.78 16.08
N GLY A 479 42.02 -2.30 14.86
CA GLY A 479 41.38 -3.60 14.64
C GLY A 479 39.87 -3.62 14.90
N LEU A 480 39.26 -2.48 15.24
CA LEU A 480 37.82 -2.36 15.47
C LEU A 480 37.03 -2.19 14.18
N HIS A 481 35.74 -2.51 14.25
CA HIS A 481 34.80 -2.23 13.17
C HIS A 481 34.54 -0.71 13.07
N VAL A 482 34.71 -0.15 11.87
CA VAL A 482 34.48 1.28 11.58
C VAL A 482 33.21 1.43 10.76
N VAL A 483 32.21 2.11 11.32
CA VAL A 483 30.92 2.41 10.66
C VAL A 483 31.01 3.78 9.98
N MET A 484 30.86 3.81 8.66
CA MET A 484 30.96 5.01 7.84
C MET A 484 29.61 5.75 7.75
N LEU A 485 29.33 6.64 8.70
CA LEU A 485 28.14 7.52 8.64
C LEU A 485 28.30 8.66 7.63
N SER A 486 29.54 9.05 7.34
CA SER A 486 29.86 10.11 6.40
C SER A 486 29.34 9.84 4.97
N GLU A 487 29.27 8.59 4.53
CA GLU A 487 28.76 8.22 3.20
C GLU A 487 27.27 8.51 3.05
N VAL A 488 26.48 8.21 4.08
CA VAL A 488 25.03 8.51 4.11
C VAL A 488 24.82 10.02 4.04
N LEU A 489 25.59 10.79 4.83
CA LEU A 489 25.51 12.24 4.86
C LEU A 489 25.92 12.88 3.52
N ASN A 490 26.98 12.37 2.90
CA ASN A 490 27.44 12.83 1.60
C ASN A 490 26.43 12.55 0.48
N LEU A 491 25.75 11.40 0.52
CA LEU A 491 24.70 11.07 -0.44
C LEU A 491 23.49 12.01 -0.31
N LEU A 492 23.07 12.31 0.92
CA LEU A 492 21.99 13.27 1.19
C LEU A 492 22.37 14.69 0.73
N HIS A 493 23.61 15.11 0.99
CA HIS A 493 24.08 16.44 0.61
C HIS A 493 24.17 16.64 -0.90
N ARG A 494 24.60 15.61 -1.65
CA ARG A 494 24.62 15.62 -3.12
C ARG A 494 23.24 15.77 -3.75
N GLN A 495 22.18 15.30 -3.09
CA GLN A 495 20.81 15.45 -3.59
C GLN A 495 20.20 16.82 -3.29
N LEU A 496 20.71 17.52 -2.27
CA LEU A 496 20.24 18.84 -1.86
C LEU A 496 20.97 19.99 -2.57
N THR A 497 22.11 19.73 -3.18
CA THR A 497 22.87 20.73 -3.93
C THR A 497 22.53 20.58 -5.42
N PRO A 498 22.06 21.62 -6.13
CA PRO A 498 21.85 21.52 -7.57
C PRO A 498 23.16 21.14 -8.26
N PRO A 499 23.13 20.33 -9.34
CA PRO A 499 24.34 19.99 -10.07
C PRO A 499 24.99 21.29 -10.55
N VAL A 500 26.23 21.52 -10.13
CA VAL A 500 27.08 22.55 -10.72
C VAL A 500 27.26 22.14 -12.19
N PRO A 501 26.93 22.98 -13.18
CA PRO A 501 27.14 22.63 -14.58
C PRO A 501 28.62 22.31 -14.81
N ASP A 502 28.85 21.17 -15.46
CA ASP A 502 30.17 20.59 -15.72
C ASP A 502 31.12 21.61 -16.34
N SER A 503 32.02 22.14 -15.52
CA SER A 503 33.33 22.58 -15.98
C SER A 503 34.36 22.24 -14.90
N ALA A 504 35.18 21.24 -15.23
CA ALA A 504 36.37 20.74 -14.52
C ALA A 504 36.18 19.71 -13.40
N SER A 505 36.09 18.43 -13.78
CA SER A 505 36.77 17.35 -13.03
C SER A 505 37.14 16.18 -13.96
N PRO A 506 38.41 16.04 -14.38
CA PRO A 506 38.88 14.87 -15.14
C PRO A 506 39.22 13.66 -14.26
N ALA A 507 38.77 13.60 -13.01
CA ALA A 507 39.26 12.62 -12.03
C ALA A 507 38.41 11.33 -11.88
N VAL A 508 37.22 11.27 -12.50
CA VAL A 508 36.33 10.09 -12.36
C VAL A 508 36.53 9.06 -13.48
N ASP A 509 36.97 9.49 -14.67
CA ASP A 509 37.24 8.58 -15.79
C ASP A 509 38.57 7.81 -15.65
N ALA A 510 39.53 8.33 -14.86
CA ALA A 510 40.81 7.67 -14.64
C ALA A 510 40.71 6.39 -13.78
N PHE A 511 39.78 6.34 -12.82
CA PHE A 511 39.59 5.16 -11.96
C PHE A 511 38.84 4.01 -12.66
N ALA A 512 38.07 4.30 -13.71
CA ALA A 512 37.40 3.28 -14.53
C ALA A 512 38.35 2.67 -15.59
N ALA A 513 39.32 3.43 -16.09
CA ALA A 513 40.32 2.94 -17.03
C ALA A 513 41.35 2.00 -16.36
N GLN A 514 41.80 2.33 -15.16
CA GLN A 514 42.85 1.56 -14.46
C GLN A 514 42.37 0.18 -13.97
N ARG A 515 41.07 0.00 -13.71
CA ARG A 515 40.47 -1.30 -13.35
C ARG A 515 40.30 -2.26 -14.53
N LYS A 516 40.46 -1.79 -15.77
CA LYS A 516 40.37 -2.62 -16.99
C LYS A 516 41.72 -3.18 -17.43
N GLU A 517 42.83 -2.49 -17.12
CA GLU A 517 44.18 -2.96 -17.45
C GLU A 517 44.68 -4.04 -16.47
N ASP A 518 44.35 -3.95 -15.18
CA ASP A 518 44.77 -4.95 -14.16
C ASP A 518 44.00 -6.30 -14.21
N LYS A 519 43.07 -6.48 -15.16
CA LYS A 519 42.34 -7.75 -15.37
C LYS A 519 42.75 -8.53 -16.62
N VAL A 520 43.80 -8.09 -17.33
CA VAL A 520 44.35 -8.80 -18.51
C VAL A 520 45.77 -9.33 -18.27
N ALA A 521 46.33 -9.13 -17.07
CA ALA A 521 47.65 -9.65 -16.71
C ALA A 521 47.65 -10.40 -15.36
N VAL A 522 46.92 -11.52 -15.28
CA VAL A 522 47.24 -12.70 -14.43
C VAL A 522 46.74 -13.94 -15.15
#